data_AF-A0A382QYF0-F1
#
_entry.id   AF-A0A382QYF0-F1
#
_cell.length_a   1.000
_cell.length_b   1.000
_cell.length_c   1.000
_cell.angle_alpha   90.00
_cell.angle_beta   90.00
_cell.angle_gamma   90.00
#
_symmetry.space_group_name_H-M   'P 1'
#
loop_
_entity.id
_entity.type
_entity.pdbx_description
1 polymer ?
#
loop_
_entity_poly.entity_id
_entity_poly.type
_entity_poly.pdbx_seq_one_letter_code
_entity_poly.pdbx_strand_id
1 'polypeptide(L)'
;WIPLSDATINSGCLWIIPNSHQSGVIYERYVHNLPDVDSMTIARGFDDSSAVPIEMSTGSVLFFSGYLLHSSKKNYSGFHRPALTIHYCSGNTLLPWQGERNYRGVIPIKGEDPYELEGYVTPSPWSKVE
;
A
#
# COMPACT_ATOMS: atom_id res chain seq x y z
N TRP A 1 1.37 -3.09 7.19
CA TRP A 1 0.20 -3.88 6.77
C TRP A 1 -0.09 -4.92 7.83
N ILE A 2 -1.34 -5.01 8.27
CA ILE A 2 -1.76 -5.83 9.41
C ILE A 2 -2.95 -6.69 8.95
N PRO A 3 -2.80 -8.02 8.84
CA PRO A 3 -3.92 -8.90 8.56
C PRO A 3 -4.89 -8.95 9.76
N LEU A 4 -6.17 -8.72 9.49
CA LEU A 4 -7.25 -8.87 10.49
C LEU A 4 -7.91 -10.26 10.44
N SER A 5 -7.37 -11.14 9.59
CA SER A 5 -7.71 -12.54 9.39
C SER A 5 -6.48 -13.25 8.80
N ASP A 6 -6.36 -14.56 8.93
CA ASP A 6 -5.21 -15.28 8.40
C ASP A 6 -5.05 -15.07 6.88
N ALA A 7 -3.87 -14.58 6.50
CA ALA A 7 -3.50 -14.32 5.13
C ALA A 7 -2.65 -15.47 4.62
N THR A 8 -3.25 -16.31 3.79
CA THR A 8 -2.61 -17.47 3.16
C THR A 8 -2.61 -17.29 1.65
N ILE A 9 -1.90 -18.14 0.92
CA ILE A 9 -1.98 -18.16 -0.55
C ILE A 9 -3.44 -18.33 -1.00
N ASN A 10 -4.21 -19.20 -0.32
CA ASN A 10 -5.61 -19.46 -0.64
C ASN A 10 -6.53 -18.25 -0.37
N SER A 11 -6.29 -17.51 0.73
CA SER A 11 -7.06 -16.30 1.07
C SER A 11 -6.56 -15.02 0.38
N GLY A 12 -5.59 -15.12 -0.54
CA GLY A 12 -5.07 -13.98 -1.29
C GLY A 12 -4.13 -13.10 -0.47
N CYS A 13 -3.11 -13.70 0.17
CA CYS A 13 -2.04 -12.98 0.85
C CYS A 13 -1.29 -12.01 -0.09
N LEU A 14 -0.43 -11.17 0.50
CA LEU A 14 0.49 -10.36 -0.28
C LEU A 14 1.56 -11.24 -0.95
N TRP A 15 2.00 -10.80 -2.11
CA TRP A 15 3.15 -11.29 -2.85
C TRP A 15 4.10 -10.12 -3.05
N ILE A 16 5.40 -10.35 -2.85
CA ILE A 16 6.42 -9.32 -2.99
C ILE A 16 7.50 -9.79 -3.95
N ILE A 17 8.15 -8.83 -4.63
CA ILE A 17 9.42 -9.09 -5.32
C ILE A 17 10.55 -8.66 -4.37
N PRO A 18 11.32 -9.60 -3.80
CA PRO A 18 12.38 -9.27 -2.84
C PRO A 18 13.35 -8.22 -3.41
N ASN A 19 13.81 -7.29 -2.57
CA ASN A 19 14.76 -6.22 -2.91
C ASN A 19 14.34 -5.22 -4.01
N SER A 20 13.16 -5.36 -4.62
CA SER A 20 12.69 -4.45 -5.69
C SER A 20 12.68 -2.96 -5.30
N HIS A 21 12.44 -2.67 -4.03
CA HIS A 21 12.47 -1.31 -3.47
C HIS A 21 13.83 -0.62 -3.58
N GLN A 22 14.94 -1.37 -3.69
CA GLN A 22 16.29 -0.81 -3.75
C GLN A 22 16.55 -0.06 -5.07
N SER A 23 15.76 -0.33 -6.11
CA SER A 23 15.84 0.41 -7.38
C SER A 23 15.44 1.88 -7.23
N GLY A 24 14.62 2.21 -6.22
CA GLY A 24 14.04 3.55 -6.06
C GLY A 24 13.07 3.95 -7.18
N VAL A 25 12.62 3.01 -8.02
CA VAL A 25 11.74 3.29 -9.15
C VAL A 25 10.26 3.20 -8.73
N ILE A 26 9.49 4.23 -9.06
CA ILE A 26 8.03 4.16 -9.07
C ILE A 26 7.60 3.88 -10.50
N TYR A 27 7.13 2.66 -10.75
CA TYR A 27 6.72 2.21 -12.07
C TYR A 27 5.39 2.84 -12.49
N GLU A 28 5.27 3.18 -13.78
CA GLU A 28 4.03 3.67 -14.35
C GLU A 28 2.93 2.59 -14.29
N ARG A 29 1.70 3.03 -14.01
CA ARG A 29 0.54 2.16 -13.85
C ARG A 29 -0.42 2.30 -15.02
N TYR A 30 -0.91 1.18 -15.52
CA TYR A 30 -1.77 1.10 -16.70
C TYR A 30 -3.12 0.47 -16.37
N VAL A 31 -4.17 0.88 -17.08
CA VAL A 31 -5.48 0.22 -17.04
C VAL A 31 -5.34 -1.22 -17.53
N HIS A 32 -6.14 -2.13 -16.98
CA HIS A 32 -6.19 -3.53 -17.37
C HIS A 32 -7.62 -4.07 -17.31
N ASN A 33 -7.87 -5.18 -18.01
CA ASN A 33 -9.13 -5.92 -18.00
C ASN A 33 -8.89 -7.35 -17.48
N LEU A 34 -8.15 -7.47 -16.37
CA LEU A 34 -7.83 -8.76 -15.77
C LEU A 34 -8.94 -9.13 -14.78
N PRO A 35 -9.61 -10.29 -14.94
CA PRO A 35 -10.79 -10.64 -14.15
C PRO A 35 -10.49 -10.92 -12.67
N ASP A 36 -9.24 -11.23 -12.35
CA ASP A 36 -8.80 -11.66 -11.02
C ASP A 36 -8.06 -10.56 -10.23
N VAL A 37 -8.02 -9.34 -10.77
CA VAL A 37 -7.43 -8.15 -10.14
C VAL A 37 -8.52 -7.09 -10.02
N ASP A 38 -8.41 -6.20 -9.04
CA ASP A 38 -9.38 -5.12 -8.86
C ASP A 38 -9.36 -4.13 -10.04
N SER A 39 -10.18 -3.08 -9.97
CA SER A 39 -10.28 -2.08 -11.04
C SER A 39 -9.16 -1.03 -11.02
N MET A 40 -8.15 -1.16 -10.17
CA MET A 40 -7.07 -0.17 -10.05
C MET A 40 -6.02 -0.39 -11.15
N THR A 41 -5.36 0.67 -11.59
CA THR A 41 -4.26 0.54 -12.57
C THR A 41 -3.12 -0.32 -12.02
N ILE A 42 -2.43 -1.08 -12.85
CA ILE A 42 -1.33 -1.98 -12.45
C ILE A 42 0.01 -1.49 -12.97
N ALA A 43 1.05 -1.59 -12.14
CA ALA A 43 2.41 -1.27 -12.54
C ALA A 43 2.93 -2.30 -13.56
N ARG A 44 3.74 -1.85 -14.54
CA ARG A 44 4.39 -2.72 -15.53
C ARG A 44 5.86 -2.30 -15.75
N GLY A 45 6.60 -3.09 -16.52
CA GLY A 45 7.99 -2.78 -16.89
C GLY A 45 9.06 -3.38 -15.97
N PHE A 46 8.72 -4.44 -15.23
CA PHE A 46 9.63 -5.20 -14.39
C PHE A 46 9.37 -6.70 -14.54
N ASP A 47 10.37 -7.51 -14.19
CA ASP A 47 10.23 -8.97 -14.08
C ASP A 47 9.64 -9.33 -12.70
N ASP A 48 8.52 -10.03 -12.69
CA ASP A 48 7.83 -10.50 -11.49
C ASP A 48 7.97 -12.01 -11.24
N SER A 49 8.81 -12.70 -12.01
CA SER A 49 9.04 -14.15 -11.89
C SER A 49 9.60 -14.57 -10.52
N SER A 50 10.26 -13.65 -9.81
CA SER A 50 10.81 -13.84 -8.47
C SER A 50 9.84 -13.46 -7.34
N ALA A 51 8.57 -13.19 -7.65
CA ALA A 51 7.57 -12.86 -6.64
C ALA A 51 7.34 -14.04 -5.68
N VAL A 52 7.34 -13.75 -4.37
CA VAL A 52 7.12 -14.73 -3.31
C VAL A 52 5.93 -14.34 -2.44
N PRO A 53 5.12 -15.32 -1.96
CA PRO A 53 4.00 -15.05 -1.06
C PRO A 53 4.51 -14.71 0.34
N ILE A 54 3.74 -13.89 1.05
CA ILE A 54 3.93 -13.56 2.46
C ILE A 54 2.69 -14.00 3.23
N GLU A 55 2.69 -15.25 3.68
CA GLU A 55 1.65 -15.79 4.53
C GLU A 55 1.83 -15.29 5.97
N MET A 56 0.73 -14.90 6.61
CA MET A 56 0.74 -14.25 7.92
C MET A 56 -0.49 -14.63 8.73
N SER A 57 -0.30 -14.98 10.00
CA SER A 57 -1.39 -15.15 10.95
C SER A 57 -1.99 -13.81 11.37
N THR A 58 -3.27 -13.83 11.73
CA THR A 58 -4.02 -12.69 12.26
C THR A 58 -3.25 -12.01 13.40
N GLY A 59 -3.18 -10.67 13.36
CA GLY A 59 -2.46 -9.88 14.39
C GLY A 59 -0.95 -9.72 14.15
N SER A 60 -0.39 -10.40 13.14
CA SER A 60 0.99 -10.14 12.71
C SER A 60 1.15 -8.74 12.12
N VAL A 61 2.38 -8.26 11.93
CA VAL A 61 2.64 -6.97 11.31
C VAL A 61 3.74 -7.10 10.26
N LEU A 62 3.48 -6.58 9.06
CA LEU A 62 4.47 -6.46 7.99
C LEU A 62 4.83 -4.99 7.78
N PHE A 63 6.11 -4.69 7.96
CA PHE A 63 6.72 -3.41 7.59
C PHE A 63 7.46 -3.58 6.27
N PHE A 64 7.18 -2.72 5.30
CA PHE A 64 7.88 -2.71 4.03
C PHE A 64 7.90 -1.30 3.42
N SER A 65 8.87 -1.06 2.55
CA SER A 65 9.02 0.21 1.83
C SER A 65 7.88 0.41 0.84
N GLY A 66 7.43 1.66 0.67
CA GLY A 66 6.45 2.02 -0.38
C GLY A 66 6.95 1.76 -1.81
N TYR A 67 8.26 1.60 -1.99
CA TYR A 67 8.88 1.23 -3.28
C TYR A 67 8.93 -0.29 -3.51
N LEU A 68 8.59 -1.11 -2.52
CA LEU A 68 8.60 -2.57 -2.70
C LEU A 68 7.47 -2.94 -3.64
N LEU A 69 7.79 -3.59 -4.76
CA LEU A 69 6.76 -4.14 -5.63
C LEU A 69 6.01 -5.23 -4.88
N HIS A 70 4.70 -5.05 -4.75
CA HIS A 70 3.81 -5.95 -4.05
C HIS A 70 2.45 -6.03 -4.75
N SER A 71 1.77 -7.15 -4.58
CA SER A 71 0.41 -7.38 -5.07
C SER A 71 -0.34 -8.30 -4.10
N SER A 72 -1.67 -8.31 -4.12
CA SER A 72 -2.46 -9.43 -3.59
C SER A 72 -3.00 -10.25 -4.75
N LYS A 73 -3.17 -11.56 -4.53
CA LYS A 73 -3.78 -12.45 -5.51
C LYS A 73 -5.26 -12.65 -5.20
N LYS A 74 -5.97 -13.26 -6.15
CA LYS A 74 -7.39 -13.62 -5.98
C LYS A 74 -7.58 -14.46 -4.72
N ASN A 75 -8.64 -14.13 -4.00
CA ASN A 75 -9.06 -14.85 -2.82
C ASN A 75 -10.00 -16.00 -3.22
N TYR A 76 -9.62 -17.23 -2.88
CA TYR A 76 -10.39 -18.45 -3.14
C TYR A 76 -10.99 -19.07 -1.88
N SER A 77 -10.79 -18.46 -0.70
CA SER A 77 -11.18 -19.04 0.59
C SER A 77 -12.69 -19.04 0.86
N GLY A 78 -13.47 -18.27 0.09
CA GLY A 78 -14.90 -18.08 0.32
C GLY A 78 -15.23 -17.14 1.49
N PHE A 79 -14.22 -16.54 2.14
CA PHE A 79 -14.40 -15.56 3.22
C PHE A 79 -13.66 -14.26 2.92
N HIS A 80 -14.13 -13.15 3.49
CA HIS A 80 -13.41 -11.88 3.40
C HIS A 80 -12.08 -11.95 4.15
N ARG A 81 -11.04 -11.35 3.56
CA ARG A 81 -9.74 -11.15 4.20
C ARG A 81 -9.54 -9.64 4.44
N PRO A 82 -10.02 -9.09 5.57
CA PRO A 82 -9.74 -7.71 5.92
C PRO A 82 -8.26 -7.49 6.30
N ALA A 83 -7.75 -6.31 6.00
CA ALA A 83 -6.43 -5.87 6.45
C ALA A 83 -6.43 -4.37 6.76
N LEU A 84 -5.61 -3.96 7.73
CA LEU A 84 -5.34 -2.57 8.04
C LEU A 84 -3.98 -2.18 7.47
N THR A 85 -3.95 -1.14 6.63
CA THR A 85 -2.71 -0.57 6.09
C THR A 85 -2.52 0.82 6.66
N ILE A 86 -1.32 1.07 7.20
CA ILE A 86 -0.89 2.35 7.73
C ILE A 86 0.37 2.73 6.97
N HIS A 87 0.41 3.94 6.42
CA HIS A 87 1.57 4.47 5.71
C HIS A 87 2.29 5.49 6.59
N TYR A 88 3.62 5.40 6.62
CA TYR A 88 4.48 6.34 7.31
C TYR A 88 5.40 7.00 6.29
N CYS A 89 5.71 8.28 6.50
CA CYS A 89 6.70 9.01 5.72
C CYS A 89 7.46 9.96 6.65
N SER A 90 8.56 10.54 6.14
CA SER A 90 9.26 11.61 6.85
C SER A 90 8.39 12.86 6.87
N GLY A 91 8.48 13.68 7.91
CA GLY A 91 7.89 15.03 7.91
C GLY A 91 8.38 15.90 6.74
N ASN A 92 9.58 15.62 6.22
CA ASN A 92 10.14 16.28 5.03
C ASN A 92 9.46 15.89 3.71
N THR A 93 8.63 14.85 3.68
CA THR A 93 7.97 14.39 2.47
C THR A 93 6.89 15.37 2.05
N LEU A 94 7.05 15.96 0.86
CA LEU A 94 5.99 16.74 0.22
C LEU A 94 4.88 15.80 -0.27
N LEU A 95 3.64 16.19 -0.03
CA LEU A 95 2.46 15.42 -0.39
C LEU A 95 1.65 16.17 -1.45
N PRO A 96 1.99 16.06 -2.75
CA PRO A 96 1.32 16.81 -3.80
C PRO A 96 -0.03 16.17 -4.18
N TRP A 97 -0.93 16.04 -3.20
CA TRP A 97 -2.24 15.42 -3.36
C TRP A 97 -3.31 16.49 -3.53
N GLN A 98 -4.42 16.12 -4.18
CA GLN A 98 -5.57 17.02 -4.40
C GLN A 98 -5.24 18.35 -5.12
N GLY A 99 -4.15 18.39 -5.89
CA GLY A 99 -3.69 19.59 -6.58
C GLY A 99 -2.95 20.59 -5.67
N GLU A 100 -2.74 20.26 -4.40
CA GLU A 100 -1.92 21.06 -3.49
C GLU A 100 -0.44 20.71 -3.66
N ARG A 101 0.44 21.65 -3.30
CA ARG A 101 1.89 21.40 -3.26
C ARG A 101 2.27 20.47 -2.11
N ASN A 102 1.60 20.61 -0.98
CA ASN A 102 1.90 19.90 0.27
C ASN A 102 0.62 19.70 1.09
N TYR A 103 -0.25 18.80 0.66
CA TYR A 103 -1.48 18.45 1.39
C TYR A 103 -1.13 17.85 2.76
N ARG A 104 -1.34 18.62 3.83
CA ARG A 104 -0.99 18.24 5.21
C ARG A 104 -2.07 17.42 5.92
N GLY A 105 -2.64 16.45 5.20
CA GLY A 105 -3.57 15.46 5.76
C GLY A 105 -2.88 14.34 6.54
N VAL A 106 -1.96 14.70 7.43
CA VAL A 106 -1.10 13.77 8.18
C VAL A 106 -1.28 13.93 9.67
N ILE A 107 -0.96 12.87 10.41
CA ILE A 107 -0.91 12.91 11.88
C ILE A 107 0.56 12.80 12.28
N PRO A 108 1.16 13.84 12.88
CA PRO A 108 2.52 13.75 13.42
C PRO A 108 2.58 12.70 14.53
N ILE A 109 3.49 11.73 14.39
CA ILE A 109 3.65 10.64 15.38
C ILE A 109 4.89 10.84 16.24
N LYS A 110 6.01 11.26 15.65
CA LYS A 110 7.29 11.43 16.34
C LYS A 110 8.21 12.38 15.59
N GLY A 111 8.91 13.23 16.33
CA GLY A 111 9.89 14.19 15.80
C GLY A 111 9.26 15.55 15.51
N GLU A 112 10.04 16.39 14.84
CA GLU A 112 9.64 17.73 14.42
C GLU A 112 9.22 17.71 12.95
N ASP A 113 8.10 18.37 12.65
CA ASP A 113 7.62 18.56 11.28
C ASP A 113 8.13 19.91 10.75
N PRO A 114 9.01 19.92 9.72
CA PRO A 114 9.54 21.17 9.17
C PRO A 114 8.46 22.06 8.53
N TYR A 115 7.27 21.52 8.27
CA TYR A 115 6.14 22.23 7.67
C TYR A 115 4.99 22.45 8.65
N GLU A 116 5.22 22.33 9.97
CA GLU A 116 4.16 22.49 10.98
C GLU A 116 3.41 23.83 10.85
N LEU A 117 4.11 24.91 10.48
CA LEU A 117 3.53 26.23 10.29
C LEU A 117 2.55 26.32 9.10
N GLU A 118 2.58 25.35 8.18
CA GLU A 118 1.59 25.24 7.09
C GLU A 118 0.24 24.71 7.60
N GLY A 119 0.19 24.20 8.84
CA GLY A 119 -1.01 23.63 9.46
C GLY A 119 -1.29 22.19 9.02
N TYR A 120 -2.32 21.59 9.62
CA TYR A 120 -2.77 20.23 9.29
C TYR A 120 -4.22 20.24 8.83
N VAL A 121 -4.55 19.33 7.92
CA VAL A 121 -5.91 19.12 7.41
C VAL A 121 -6.45 17.84 8.01
N THR A 122 -7.65 17.87 8.58
CA THR A 122 -8.36 16.63 8.93
C THR A 122 -8.73 15.90 7.65
N PRO A 123 -8.20 14.69 7.39
CA PRO A 123 -8.53 13.96 6.17
C PRO A 123 -10.01 13.59 6.18
N SER A 124 -10.70 13.80 5.07
CA SER A 124 -12.05 13.27 4.88
C SER A 124 -11.98 11.75 4.73
N PRO A 125 -12.59 10.96 5.63
CA PRO A 125 -12.66 9.53 5.45
C PRO A 125 -13.36 9.21 4.13
N TRP A 126 -12.75 8.33 3.34
CA TRP A 126 -13.38 7.79 2.14
C TRP A 126 -13.62 6.31 2.34
N SER A 127 -14.81 5.87 1.96
CA SER A 127 -15.12 4.47 1.77
C SER A 127 -15.65 4.29 0.36
N LYS A 128 -15.25 3.19 -0.29
CA LYS A 128 -15.99 2.70 -1.43
C LYS A 128 -17.27 2.09 -0.87
N VAL A 129 -18.40 2.77 -1.07
CA VAL A 129 -19.71 2.16 -0.85
C VAL A 129 -19.89 1.21 -2.03
N GLU A 130 -19.95 -0.09 -1.74
CA GLU A 130 -20.21 -1.12 -2.77
C GLU A 130 -21.55 -0.90 -3.46
#